data_AF-A0A497PQQ2-F1
#
_entry.id   AF-A0A497PQQ2-F1
#
_cell.length_a   1.000
_cell.length_b   1.000
_cell.length_c   1.000
_cell.angle_alpha   90.00
_cell.angle_beta   90.00
_cell.angle_gamma   90.00
#
_symmetry.space_group_name_H-M   'P 1'
#
loop_
_entity.id
_entity.type
_entity.pdbx_description
1 polymer ?
#
loop_
_entity_poly.entity_id
_entity_poly.type
_entity_poly.pdbx_seq_one_letter_code
_entity_poly.pdbx_strand_id
1 'polypeptide(L)'
;MNLKILTLIGILILTGIGIWFSIQTEKVTHPEIFIESKKEEKPEITLISVYDNYQVDPELKTVWGFATIIKTPQELILFDTGGNSDILIFNMKKLGINPVSI
;
A
#
# COMPACT_ATOMS: atom_id res chain seq x y z
N MET A 1 32.98 -22.98 -49.07
CA MET A 1 33.11 -23.12 -47.61
C MET A 1 33.21 -24.61 -47.28
N ASN A 2 34.19 -25.04 -46.47
CA ASN A 2 34.45 -26.46 -46.23
C ASN A 2 33.33 -27.07 -45.36
N LEU A 3 32.83 -28.26 -45.72
CA LEU A 3 31.77 -28.95 -44.98
C LEU A 3 32.11 -29.12 -43.49
N LYS A 4 33.40 -29.25 -43.16
CA LYS A 4 33.89 -29.32 -41.78
C LYS A 4 33.70 -28.01 -41.00
N ILE A 5 33.80 -26.86 -41.67
CA ILE A 5 33.51 -25.56 -41.05
C ILE A 5 32.00 -25.45 -40.79
N LEU A 6 31.16 -25.92 -41.71
CA LEU A 6 29.70 -25.89 -41.54
C LEU A 6 29.26 -26.76 -40.35
N THR A 7 29.85 -27.94 -40.19
CA THR A 7 29.56 -28.83 -39.05
C THR A 7 30.02 -28.23 -37.71
N LEU A 8 31.16 -27.54 -37.69
CA LEU A 8 31.68 -26.91 -36.46
C LEU A 8 30.80 -25.74 -36.01
N ILE A 9 30.32 -24.92 -36.95
CA ILE A 9 29.38 -23.82 -36.67
C ILE A 9 28.06 -24.36 -36.11
N GLY A 10 27.54 -25.44 -36.69
CA GLY A 10 26.31 -26.08 -36.21
C GLY A 10 26.40 -26.56 -34.76
N ILE A 11 27.54 -27.16 -34.37
CA ILE A 11 27.77 -27.63 -33.00
C ILE A 11 27.84 -26.46 -32.01
N LEU A 12 28.54 -25.38 -32.37
CA LEU A 12 28.68 -24.18 -31.52
C LEU A 12 27.34 -23.48 -31.28
N ILE A 13 26.46 -23.47 -32.27
CA ILE A 13 25.10 -22.92 -32.13
C ILE A 13 24.26 -23.79 -31.18
N LEU A 14 24.32 -25.12 -31.33
CA LEU A 14 23.57 -26.06 -30.50
C LEU A 14 24.00 -25.99 -29.02
N THR A 15 25.30 -25.89 -28.75
CA THR A 15 25.80 -25.77 -27.36
C THR A 15 25.45 -24.42 -26.75
N GLY A 16 25.52 -23.32 -27.51
CA GLY A 16 25.10 -21.99 -27.07
C GLY A 16 23.61 -21.94 -26.71
N ILE A 17 22.74 -22.57 -27.51
CA ILE A 17 21.30 -22.67 -27.25
C ILE A 17 21.04 -23.50 -26.00
N GLY A 18 21.73 -24.62 -25.82
CA GLY A 18 21.59 -25.46 -24.62
C GLY A 18 21.96 -24.71 -23.33
N ILE A 19 23.06 -23.96 -23.35
CA ILE A 19 23.48 -23.14 -22.20
C ILE A 19 22.47 -22.01 -21.91
N TRP A 20 21.95 -21.34 -22.95
CA TRP A 20 20.90 -20.34 -22.81
C TRP A 20 19.61 -20.93 -22.19
N PHE A 21 19.23 -22.14 -22.61
CA PHE A 21 18.08 -22.85 -22.05
C PHE A 21 18.29 -23.28 -20.59
N SER A 22 19.50 -23.72 -20.22
CA SER A 22 19.82 -24.06 -18.82
C SER A 22 19.83 -22.82 -17.90
N ILE A 23 20.24 -21.66 -18.40
CA ILE A 23 20.17 -20.39 -17.66
C ILE A 23 18.70 -19.96 -17.43
N GLN A 24 17.80 -20.29 -18.37
CA GLN A 24 16.36 -20.02 -18.22
C GLN A 24 15.72 -20.84 -17.09
N THR A 25 16.19 -22.06 -16.82
CA THR A 25 15.61 -22.92 -15.78
C THR A 25 15.96 -22.53 -14.34
N GLU A 26 16.97 -21.70 -14.12
CA GLU A 26 17.37 -21.25 -12.77
C GLU A 26 16.65 -19.95 -12.36
N LYS A 27 16.07 -19.21 -13.31
CA LYS A 27 15.10 -18.17 -12.98
C LYS A 27 13.79 -18.85 -12.57
N VAL A 28 13.63 -19.08 -11.27
CA VAL A 28 12.32 -19.30 -10.64
C VAL A 28 11.45 -18.09 -10.96
N THR A 29 10.76 -18.22 -12.08
CA THR A 29 9.81 -17.26 -12.61
C THR A 29 8.48 -17.81 -12.16
N HIS A 30 7.87 -17.17 -11.17
CA HIS A 30 6.44 -17.33 -10.95
C HIS A 30 5.76 -17.06 -12.30
N PRO A 31 4.81 -17.90 -12.74
CA PRO A 31 4.23 -17.78 -14.06
C PRO A 31 3.50 -16.44 -14.17
N GLU A 32 4.01 -15.54 -15.01
CA GLU A 32 3.25 -14.41 -15.54
C GLU A 32 2.18 -14.97 -16.46
N ILE A 33 1.06 -15.39 -15.87
CA ILE A 33 -0.21 -15.33 -16.56
C ILE A 33 -0.42 -13.84 -16.83
N PHE A 34 -0.54 -13.43 -18.09
CA PHE A 34 -1.11 -12.13 -18.49
C PHE A 34 -2.60 -12.13 -18.13
N ILE A 35 -2.89 -12.22 -16.83
CA ILE A 35 -4.07 -11.61 -16.24
C ILE A 35 -3.67 -10.14 -16.23
N GLU A 36 -4.43 -9.28 -16.90
CA GLU A 36 -4.39 -7.85 -16.62
C GLU A 36 -4.53 -7.71 -15.11
N SER A 37 -3.41 -7.51 -14.42
CA SER A 37 -3.35 -7.51 -12.97
C SER A 37 -4.12 -6.28 -12.56
N LYS A 38 -5.40 -6.46 -12.25
CA LYS A 38 -6.23 -5.43 -11.64
C LYS A 38 -5.42 -4.97 -10.45
N LYS A 39 -4.82 -3.78 -10.56
CA LYS A 39 -3.98 -3.20 -9.52
C LYS A 39 -4.86 -3.19 -8.28
N GLU A 40 -4.62 -4.10 -7.34
CA GLU A 40 -5.32 -4.08 -6.07
C GLU A 40 -4.84 -2.82 -5.36
N GLU A 41 -5.61 -1.74 -5.49
CA GLU A 41 -5.40 -0.54 -4.71
C GLU A 41 -5.57 -0.95 -3.26
N LYS A 42 -4.46 -0.91 -2.51
CA LYS A 42 -4.51 -1.10 -1.06
C LYS A 42 -5.50 -0.08 -0.49
N PRO A 43 -6.41 -0.51 0.42
CA PRO A 43 -7.37 0.42 0.99
C PRO A 43 -6.63 1.56 1.69
N GLU A 44 -6.96 2.79 1.31
CA GLU A 44 -6.45 3.99 1.95
C GLU A 44 -7.11 4.16 3.32
N ILE A 45 -6.29 4.32 4.37
CA ILE A 45 -6.75 4.60 5.73
C ILE A 45 -6.26 5.99 6.11
N THR A 46 -7.17 6.85 6.53
CA THR A 46 -6.84 8.19 7.05
C THR A 46 -7.06 8.23 8.56
N LEU A 47 -6.08 8.74 9.29
CA LEU A 47 -6.21 9.05 10.71
C LEU A 47 -6.40 10.56 10.87
N ILE A 48 -7.46 10.95 11.56
CA ILE A 48 -7.79 12.36 11.81
C ILE A 48 -7.77 12.57 13.33
N SER A 49 -6.70 13.21 13.84
CA SER A 49 -6.63 13.57 15.26
C SER A 49 -7.73 14.60 15.57
N VAL A 50 -8.69 14.20 16.40
CA VAL A 50 -9.82 15.05 16.83
C VAL A 50 -9.67 15.50 18.30
N TYR A 51 -8.72 14.93 19.02
CA TYR A 51 -8.38 15.31 20.38
C TYR A 51 -6.90 14.98 20.63
N ASP A 52 -6.13 15.97 21.04
CA ASP A 52 -4.69 15.85 21.26
C ASP A 52 -4.24 16.83 22.36
N ASN A 53 -3.09 16.54 22.96
CA ASN A 53 -2.46 17.44 23.91
C ASN A 53 -1.64 18.55 23.21
N TYR A 54 -1.36 18.42 21.92
CA TYR A 54 -0.64 19.42 21.13
C TYR A 54 -1.56 20.18 20.15
N GLN A 55 -1.49 21.51 20.16
CA GLN A 55 -2.31 22.35 19.28
C GLN A 55 -1.60 22.57 17.94
N VAL A 56 -2.00 21.82 16.91
CA VAL A 56 -1.55 22.03 15.52
C VAL A 56 -2.44 23.04 14.82
N ASP A 57 -3.76 22.88 14.96
CA ASP A 57 -4.77 23.78 14.41
C ASP A 57 -5.28 24.71 15.52
N PRO A 58 -5.10 26.05 15.38
CA PRO A 58 -5.55 27.02 16.39
C PRO A 58 -7.07 27.09 16.55
N GLU A 59 -7.85 26.56 15.62
CA GLU A 59 -9.31 26.48 15.74
C GLU A 59 -9.79 25.30 16.60
N LEU A 60 -8.90 24.35 16.91
CA LEU A 60 -9.17 23.19 17.76
C LEU A 60 -8.75 23.45 19.20
N LYS A 61 -9.45 22.80 20.12
CA LYS A 61 -9.15 22.81 21.56
C LYS A 61 -8.29 21.60 21.92
N THR A 62 -7.36 21.81 22.84
CA THR A 62 -6.45 20.77 23.32
C THR A 62 -6.47 20.64 24.83
N VAL A 63 -6.18 19.44 25.31
CA VAL A 63 -6.01 19.10 26.73
C VAL A 63 -5.35 17.71 26.78
N TRP A 64 -4.93 17.26 27.97
CA TRP A 64 -4.36 15.93 28.13
C TRP A 64 -5.32 14.82 27.66
N GLY A 65 -4.83 13.94 26.79
CA GLY A 65 -5.58 12.82 26.23
C GLY A 65 -5.39 12.72 24.71
N PHE A 66 -6.04 11.72 24.12
CA PHE A 66 -6.01 11.47 22.68
C PHE A 66 -7.34 10.89 22.21
N ALA A 67 -7.74 11.24 20.99
CA ALA A 67 -8.78 10.55 20.24
C ALA A 67 -8.58 10.81 18.75
N THR A 68 -8.87 9.82 17.92
CA THR A 68 -8.71 9.92 16.46
C THR A 68 -9.86 9.26 15.73
N ILE A 69 -10.25 9.83 14.59
CA ILE A 69 -11.12 9.14 13.64
C ILE A 69 -10.27 8.32 12.70
N ILE A 70 -10.55 7.02 12.66
CA ILE A 70 -10.01 6.09 11.68
C ILE A 70 -11.01 6.02 10.54
N LYS A 71 -10.67 6.64 9.41
CA LYS A 71 -11.47 6.59 8.19
C LYS A 71 -10.94 5.47 7.30
N THR A 72 -11.78 4.46 7.09
CA THR A 72 -11.54 3.39 6.12
C THR A 72 -12.45 3.60 4.90
N PRO A 73 -12.30 2.83 3.81
CA PRO A 73 -13.26 2.86 2.71
C PRO A 73 -14.67 2.40 3.10
N GLN A 74 -14.82 1.68 4.22
CA GLN A 74 -16.09 1.08 4.64
C GLN A 74 -16.79 1.89 5.73
N GLU A 75 -16.03 2.51 6.62
CA GLU A 75 -16.59 3.08 7.85
C GLU A 75 -15.71 4.19 8.45
N LEU A 76 -16.30 4.90 9.42
CA LEU A 76 -15.62 5.83 10.31
C LEU A 76 -15.63 5.22 11.70
N ILE A 77 -14.47 5.12 12.34
CA ILE A 77 -14.34 4.56 13.69
C ILE A 77 -13.76 5.64 14.59
N LEU A 78 -14.40 5.92 15.72
CA LEU A 78 -13.83 6.73 16.79
C LEU A 78 -12.98 5.82 17.70
N PHE A 79 -11.67 6.06 17.68
CA PHE A 79 -10.74 5.42 18.61
C PHE A 79 -10.42 6.36 19.77
N ASP A 80 -10.70 5.89 20.99
CA ASP A 80 -10.64 6.65 22.25
C ASP A 80 -11.56 7.89 22.23
N THR A 81 -11.69 8.59 23.36
CA THR A 81 -12.56 9.76 23.52
C THR A 81 -11.88 10.90 24.29
N GLY A 82 -10.62 10.71 24.70
CA GLY A 82 -9.94 11.62 25.61
C GLY A 82 -10.63 11.69 26.98
N GLY A 83 -10.40 12.80 27.69
CA GLY A 83 -10.93 13.01 29.06
C GLY A 83 -12.10 13.99 29.14
N ASN A 84 -12.47 14.65 28.04
CA ASN A 84 -13.48 15.71 28.03
C ASN A 84 -14.36 15.65 26.76
N SER A 85 -15.63 15.26 26.94
CA SER A 85 -16.59 15.10 25.84
C SER A 85 -16.89 16.40 25.10
N ASP A 86 -16.91 17.55 25.79
CA ASP A 86 -17.25 18.83 25.17
C ASP A 86 -16.16 19.28 24.20
N ILE A 87 -14.89 19.04 24.55
CA ILE A 87 -13.75 19.29 23.66
C ILE A 87 -13.80 18.35 22.45
N LEU A 88 -14.03 17.06 22.66
CA LEU A 88 -14.16 16.08 21.59
C LEU A 88 -15.27 16.48 20.59
N ILE A 89 -16.48 16.72 21.09
CA ILE A 89 -17.63 17.09 20.26
C ILE A 89 -17.40 18.42 19.55
N PHE A 90 -16.79 19.40 20.23
CA PHE A 90 -16.45 20.70 19.63
C PHE A 90 -15.47 20.53 18.46
N ASN A 91 -14.38 19.78 18.66
CA ASN A 91 -13.35 19.58 17.64
C ASN A 91 -13.89 18.80 16.44
N MET A 92 -14.66 17.72 16.68
CA MET A 92 -15.30 16.98 15.60
C MET A 92 -16.20 17.87 14.75
N LYS A 93 -17.05 18.70 15.39
CA LYS A 93 -17.90 19.67 14.68
C LYS A 93 -17.08 20.70 13.90
N LYS A 94 -15.97 21.19 14.46
CA LYS A 94 -15.05 22.12 13.80
C LYS A 94 -14.41 21.52 12.56
N LEU A 95 -14.09 20.24 12.59
CA LEU A 95 -13.55 19.46 11.47
C LEU A 95 -14.63 18.98 10.48
N GLY A 96 -15.90 19.36 10.67
CA GLY A 96 -17.01 18.93 9.81
C GLY A 96 -17.42 17.47 10.00
N ILE A 97 -17.00 16.83 11.09
CA ILE A 97 -17.32 15.45 11.43
C ILE A 97 -18.55 15.45 12.35
N ASN A 98 -19.63 14.77 11.95
CA ASN A 98 -20.81 14.62 12.78
C ASN A 98 -20.59 13.52 13.82
N PRO A 99 -20.58 13.82 15.14
CA PRO A 99 -20.35 12.80 16.16
C PRO A 99 -21.45 11.74 16.25
N VAL A 100 -22.66 12.02 15.74
CA VAL A 100 -23.80 11.08 15.78
C VAL A 100 -23.73 10.07 14.62
N SER A 101 -22.87 10.29 13.62
CA SER A 101 -22.71 9.39 12.48
C SER A 101 -21.54 8.42 12.60
N ILE A 102 -20.89 8.36 13.76
CA ILE A 102 -19.74 7.49 14.05
C ILE A 102 -20.17 6.43 15.07
#